data_AF-A0A0T6YBW4-F1
#
_entry.id   AF-A0A0T6YBW4-F1
#
_cell.length_a   1.000
_cell.length_b   1.000
_cell.length_c   1.000
_cell.angle_alpha   90.00
_cell.angle_beta   90.00
_cell.angle_gamma   90.00
#
_symmetry.space_group_name_H-M   'P 1'
#
loop_
_entity.id
_entity.type
_entity.pdbx_description
1 polymer ?
#
loop_
_entity_poly.entity_id
_entity_poly.type
_entity_poly.pdbx_seq_one_letter_code
_entity_poly.pdbx_strand_id
1 'polypeptide(L)' 'MDRPAPPIAMLAELTHRCPLSCTYCSSPLELTERTRELATERWIDVFHQAAKLGVLQLHLSGGEPASRRDSNSW' A
#
# COMPACT_ATOMS: atom_id res chain seq x y z
N MET A 1 28.81 12.70 -6.14
CA MET A 1 28.00 11.68 -5.45
C MET A 1 27.14 11.01 -6.49
N ASP A 2 27.32 9.72 -6.70
CA ASP A 2 26.61 8.98 -7.74
C ASP A 2 25.14 8.82 -7.37
N ARG A 3 24.23 8.93 -8.35
CA ARG A 3 22.79 8.81 -8.09
C ARG A 3 22.46 7.34 -7.80
N PRO A 4 21.69 7.01 -6.74
CA PRO A 4 21.33 5.63 -6.46
C PRO A 4 20.58 5.02 -7.65
N ALA A 5 20.77 3.72 -7.84
CA ALA A 5 20.02 2.95 -8.82
C ALA A 5 18.50 3.08 -8.53
N PRO A 6 17.65 3.12 -9.56
CA PRO A 6 16.21 3.10 -9.40
C PRO A 6 15.73 1.95 -8.49
N PRO A 7 14.75 2.18 -7.61
CA PRO A 7 14.14 1.09 -6.86
C PRO A 7 13.42 0.13 -7.83
N ILE A 8 13.67 -1.16 -7.70
CA ILE A 8 13.07 -2.18 -8.58
C ILE A 8 11.62 -2.49 -8.16
N ALA A 9 11.34 -2.46 -6.86
CA ALA A 9 10.06 -2.87 -6.29
C ALA A 9 9.54 -1.86 -5.26
N MET A 10 8.22 -1.79 -5.14
CA MET A 10 7.49 -1.06 -4.11
C MET A 10 6.53 -2.00 -3.38
N LEU A 11 6.56 -1.97 -2.04
CA LEU A 11 5.53 -2.56 -1.19
C LEU A 11 4.59 -1.44 -0.73
N ALA A 12 3.29 -1.60 -0.99
CA ALA A 12 2.27 -0.62 -0.70
C ALA A 12 1.22 -1.19 0.26
N GLU A 13 1.25 -0.78 1.53
CA GLU A 13 0.26 -1.17 2.52
C GLU A 13 -1.02 -0.34 2.39
N LEU A 14 -2.02 -0.88 1.69
CA LEU A 14 -3.20 -0.12 1.27
C LEU A 14 -4.23 0.11 2.39
N THR A 15 -4.27 -0.82 3.34
CA THR A 15 -5.27 -0.94 4.41
C THR A 15 -4.69 -1.81 5.51
N HIS A 16 -5.03 -1.57 6.77
CA HIS A 16 -4.75 -2.52 7.86
C HIS A 16 -5.95 -3.43 8.18
N ARG A 17 -7.07 -3.24 7.49
CA ARG A 17 -8.23 -4.12 7.63
C ARG A 17 -7.89 -5.51 7.08
N CYS A 18 -8.14 -6.53 7.88
CA CYS A 18 -7.94 -7.93 7.53
C CYS A 18 -9.10 -8.76 8.10
N PRO A 19 -9.68 -9.72 7.36
CA PRO A 19 -10.74 -10.59 7.88
C PRO A 19 -10.19 -11.67 8.84
N LEU A 20 -8.87 -11.76 8.99
CA LEU A 20 -8.19 -12.72 9.84
C LEU A 20 -7.67 -12.06 11.12
N SER A 21 -7.51 -12.87 12.17
CA SER A 21 -6.98 -12.46 13.48
C SER A 21 -5.74 -13.29 13.83
N CYS A 22 -4.73 -13.26 12.96
CA CYS A 22 -3.54 -14.11 13.09
C CYS A 22 -2.72 -13.74 14.33
N THR A 23 -2.48 -14.69 15.24
CA THR A 23 -1.65 -14.52 16.45
C THR A 23 -0.18 -14.18 16.12
N TYR A 24 0.26 -14.46 14.90
CA TYR A 24 1.63 -14.25 14.42
C TYR A 24 1.72 -13.18 13.33
N CYS A 25 0.73 -12.29 13.24
CA CYS A 25 0.79 -11.21 12.25
C CYS A 25 2.03 -10.33 12.49
N SER A 26 2.76 -10.01 11.42
CA SER A 26 3.94 -9.12 11.49
C SER A 26 3.58 -7.64 11.52
N SER A 27 2.30 -7.29 11.31
CA SER A 27 1.83 -5.92 11.39
C SER A 27 1.98 -5.37 12.82
N PRO A 28 2.24 -4.07 12.98
CA PRO A 28 2.34 -3.43 14.29
C PRO A 28 1.01 -3.50 15.05
N LEU A 29 1.06 -3.35 16.37
CA LEU A 29 -0.14 -3.33 17.22
C LEU A 29 -0.96 -2.05 17.02
N GLU A 30 -0.30 -0.92 16.78
CA GLU A 30 -0.96 0.35 16.49
C GLU A 30 -1.21 0.47 14.98
N LEU A 31 -2.42 0.12 14.57
CA LEU A 31 -2.82 0.12 13.17
C LEU A 31 -3.46 1.47 12.78
N THR A 32 -3.11 1.97 11.60
CA THR A 32 -3.83 3.07 10.93
C THR A 32 -5.32 2.77 10.84
N GLU A 33 -6.12 3.64 11.46
CA GLU A 33 -7.58 3.66 11.34
C GLU A 33 -8.04 3.90 9.89
N ARG A 34 -9.18 3.31 9.51
CA ARG A 34 -9.74 3.43 8.15
C ARG A 34 -9.84 4.89 7.66
N THR A 35 -10.22 5.81 8.54
CA THR A 35 -10.40 7.24 8.22
C THR A 35 -9.09 7.96 7.92
N ARG A 36 -7.95 7.34 8.24
CA ARG A 36 -6.60 7.85 8.00
C ARG A 36 -5.86 7.11 6.87
N GLU A 37 -6.47 6.08 6.28
CA GLU A 37 -5.94 5.44 5.07
C GLU A 37 -5.89 6.46 3.92
N LEU A 38 -4.86 6.38 3.06
CA LEU A 38 -4.79 7.24 1.89
C LEU A 38 -5.99 7.01 0.97
N ALA A 39 -6.56 8.09 0.44
CA ALA A 39 -7.60 8.04 -0.58
C ALA A 39 -7.09 7.37 -1.87
N THR A 40 -8.00 6.81 -2.67
CA THR A 40 -7.66 6.07 -3.89
C THR A 40 -6.92 6.96 -4.91
N GLU A 41 -7.36 8.21 -5.06
CA GLU A 41 -6.74 9.19 -5.95
C GLU A 41 -5.28 9.46 -5.54
N ARG A 42 -5.02 9.45 -4.23
CA ARG A 42 -3.66 9.63 -3.71
C ARG A 42 -2.79 8.40 -3.97
N TRP A 43 -3.34 7.20 -3.86
CA TRP A 43 -2.62 5.98 -4.24
C TRP A 43 -2.29 5.94 -5.72
N ILE A 44 -3.23 6.33 -6.59
CA ILE A 44 -3.01 6.42 -8.04
C ILE A 44 -1.82 7.36 -8.33
N ASP A 45 -1.81 8.54 -7.73
CA ASP A 45 -0.70 9.50 -7.86
C ASP A 45 0.64 8.93 -7.34
N VAL A 46 0.64 8.25 -6.20
CA VAL A 46 1.83 7.57 -5.66
C VAL A 46 2.37 6.51 -6.63
N PHE A 47 1.50 5.72 -7.27
CA PHE A 47 1.93 4.72 -8.25
C PHE A 47 2.50 5.36 -9.52
N HIS A 48 1.95 6.48 -9.97
CA HIS A 48 2.56 7.24 -11.07
C HIS A 48 3.95 7.79 -10.69
N GLN A 49 4.14 8.25 -9.46
CA GLN A 49 5.45 8.68 -8.97
C GLN A 49 6.43 7.50 -8.90
N ALA A 50 6.01 6.35 -8.38
CA ALA A 50 6.82 5.14 -8.34
C ALA A 50 7.26 4.68 -9.74
N ALA A 51 6.34 4.69 -10.72
CA ALA A 51 6.66 4.38 -12.11
C ALA A 51 7.69 5.35 -12.70
N LYS A 52 7.56 6.67 -12.44
CA LYS A 52 8.55 7.68 -12.86
C LYS A 52 9.92 7.49 -12.22
N LEU A 53 9.97 6.91 -11.02
CA LEU A 53 11.21 6.56 -10.32
C LEU A 53 11.84 5.27 -10.83
N GLY A 54 11.16 4.51 -11.71
CA GLY A 54 11.69 3.28 -12.31
C GLY A 54 11.27 1.99 -11.59
N VAL A 55 10.26 2.03 -10.72
CA VAL A 55 9.69 0.83 -10.09
C VAL A 55 9.07 -0.08 -11.15
N LEU A 56 9.45 -1.36 -11.13
CA LEU A 56 8.98 -2.40 -12.04
C LEU A 56 7.98 -3.36 -11.38
N GLN A 57 8.05 -3.51 -10.06
CA GLN A 57 7.22 -4.45 -9.30
C GLN A 57 6.41 -3.70 -8.23
N LEU A 58 5.10 -3.94 -8.20
CA LEU A 58 4.22 -3.40 -7.17
C LEU A 58 3.62 -4.56 -6.36
N HIS A 59 3.88 -4.57 -5.06
CA HIS A 59 3.30 -5.51 -4.11
C HIS A 59 2.26 -4.80 -3.26
N LEU A 60 0.99 -5.11 -3.50
CA LEU A 60 -0.12 -4.60 -2.69
C LEU A 60 -0.20 -5.43 -1.40
N SER A 61 -0.20 -4.75 -0.25
CA SER A 61 -0.03 -5.35 1.06
C SER A 61 -0.84 -4.60 2.14
N GLY A 62 -0.50 -4.81 3.41
CA GLY A 62 -1.16 -4.31 4.60
C GLY A 62 -1.82 -5.47 5.37
N GLY A 63 -3.09 -5.32 5.71
CA GLY A 63 -3.96 -6.42 6.12
C GLY A 63 -4.31 -7.29 4.92
N GLU A 64 -5.58 -7.33 4.55
CA GLU A 64 -6.03 -7.95 3.31
C GLU A 64 -6.32 -6.85 2.28
N PRO A 65 -5.48 -6.66 1.23
CA PRO A 65 -5.66 -5.59 0.25
C PRO A 65 -7.07 -5.56 -0.36
N ALA A 66 -7.66 -6.73 -0.64
CA ALA A 66 -9.01 -6.81 -1.22
C ALA A 66 -10.13 -6.47 -0.23
N SER A 67 -9.83 -6.36 1.07
CA SER A 67 -10.78 -5.89 2.10
C SER A 67 -10.94 -4.37 2.11
N ARG A 68 -10.04 -3.64 1.41
CA ARG A 68 -10.20 -2.22 1.15
C ARG A 68 -11.37 -2.01 0.18
N ARG A 69 -12.46 -1.45 0.71
CA ARG A 69 -13.58 -0.94 -0.11
C ARG A 69 -13.34 0.52 -0.44
N ASP A 70 -13.12 0.79 -1.71
CA ASP A 70 -13.14 2.13 -2.26
C ASP A 70 -14.56 2.43 -2.77
N SER A 71 -15.03 3.66 -2.57
CA SER A 71 -16.40 4.08 -2.92
C SER A 71 -16.61 4.38 -4.40
N ASN A 72 -15.69 3.96 -5.28
CA ASN A 72 -16.01 3.89 -6.70
C ASN A 72 -16.86 2.64 -6.92
N SER A 73 -18.16 2.86 -6.95
CA SER A 73 -19.09 2.03 -7.71
C SER A 73 -18.46 1.73 -9.07
N TRP A 74 -18.19 0.46 -9.32
CA TRP A 74 -17.94 -0.07 -10.67
C TRP A 74 -18.98 0.48 -11.65
#